data_AF-A0A183F8A0-F1
#
_entry.id   AF-A0A183F8A0-F1
#
_cell.length_a   1.000
_cell.length_b   1.000
_cell.length_c   1.000
_cell.angle_alpha   90.00
_cell.angle_beta   90.00
_cell.angle_gamma   90.00
#
_symmetry.space_group_name_H-M   'P 1'
#
loop_
_entity.id
_entity.type
_entity.pdbx_description
1 polymer ?
#
loop_
_entity_poly.entity_id
_entity_poly.type
_entity_poly.pdbx_seq_one_letter_code
_entity_poly.pdbx_strand_id
1 'polypeptide(L)'
;MASWEKLIAPFIWPDDSGCPPGMTTKSELSAQKQKTYRQLRAAELLREHSMDADLVVMTLPVPRKGMVSASLYLSWLDIMTRRLPPTLLVRGNQTSVLTFYS
;
A
#
# COMPACT_ATOMS: atom_id res chain seq x y z
N MET A 1 -6.91 -2.90 -12.00
CA MET A 1 -5.74 -2.11 -12.46
C MET A 1 -6.07 -0.66 -12.84
N ALA A 2 -7.00 -0.39 -13.79
CA ALA A 2 -7.27 0.96 -14.30
C ALA A 2 -7.67 2.03 -13.25
N SER A 3 -8.23 1.64 -12.09
CA SER A 3 -8.57 2.59 -11.03
C SER A 3 -7.35 3.14 -10.29
N TRP A 4 -6.28 2.37 -10.16
CA TRP A 4 -5.09 2.81 -9.41
C TRP A 4 -4.21 3.72 -10.27
N GLU A 5 -4.09 3.44 -11.56
CA GLU A 5 -3.34 4.28 -12.49
C GLU A 5 -3.88 5.72 -12.52
N LYS A 6 -5.21 5.88 -12.50
CA LYS A 6 -5.86 7.20 -12.39
C LYS A 6 -5.58 7.89 -11.06
N LEU A 7 -5.41 7.13 -9.98
CA LEU A 7 -5.17 7.65 -8.63
C LEU A 7 -3.75 8.19 -8.49
N ILE A 8 -2.76 7.46 -9.00
CA ILE A 8 -1.36 7.87 -8.89
C ILE A 8 -0.94 8.87 -9.97
N ALA A 9 -1.63 8.93 -11.12
CA ALA A 9 -1.28 9.79 -12.26
C ALA A 9 -0.92 11.24 -11.89
N PRO A 10 -1.65 11.97 -11.01
CA PRO A 10 -1.31 13.34 -10.64
C PRO A 10 0.01 13.48 -9.87
N PHE A 11 0.50 12.38 -9.28
CA PHE A 11 1.68 12.35 -8.43
C PHE A 11 2.91 11.74 -9.12
N ILE A 12 2.78 11.37 -10.40
CA ILE A 12 3.90 10.91 -11.21
C ILE A 12 4.66 12.11 -11.75
N TRP A 13 5.93 12.20 -11.39
CA TRP A 13 6.86 13.18 -11.92
C TRP A 13 7.54 12.62 -13.19
N PRO A 14 7.60 13.39 -14.29
CA PRO A 14 8.06 12.88 -15.59
C PRO A 14 9.57 12.62 -15.65
N ASP A 15 10.37 13.41 -14.94
CA ASP A 15 11.84 13.38 -15.00
C ASP A 15 12.46 12.79 -13.72
N ASP A 16 13.59 12.11 -13.82
CA ASP A 16 14.29 11.62 -12.61
C ASP A 16 15.07 12.74 -11.89
N SER A 17 15.24 13.90 -12.53
CA SER A 17 15.94 15.07 -11.99
C SER A 17 14.95 16.07 -11.40
N GLY A 18 15.25 16.61 -10.21
CA GLY A 18 14.44 17.67 -9.60
C GLY A 18 13.06 17.25 -9.10
N CYS A 19 12.85 15.96 -8.82
CA CYS A 19 11.58 15.44 -8.29
C CYS A 19 11.24 16.11 -6.94
N PRO A 20 10.08 16.78 -6.81
CA PRO A 20 9.62 17.34 -5.54
C PRO A 20 9.45 16.26 -4.47
N PRO A 21 9.69 16.57 -3.19
CA PRO A 21 9.57 15.60 -2.11
C PRO A 21 8.15 15.03 -2.07
N GLY A 22 8.06 13.70 -2.07
CA GLY A 22 6.80 12.97 -1.96
C GLY A 22 6.18 12.56 -3.29
N MET A 23 6.61 13.10 -4.44
CA MET A 23 6.19 12.63 -5.76
C MET A 23 6.95 11.36 -6.17
N THR A 24 6.37 10.60 -7.10
CA THR A 24 6.90 9.32 -7.59
C THR A 24 7.52 9.50 -8.98
N THR A 25 8.76 9.06 -9.18
CA THR A 25 9.36 9.07 -10.52
C THR A 25 8.98 7.83 -11.32
N LYS A 26 9.11 7.89 -12.66
CA LYS A 26 8.88 6.71 -13.52
C LYS A 26 9.86 5.57 -13.24
N SER A 27 11.11 5.89 -12.92
CA SER A 27 12.14 4.92 -12.51
C SER A 27 11.71 4.17 -11.24
N GLU A 28 11.24 4.89 -10.22
CA GLU A 28 10.74 4.30 -8.98
C GLU A 28 9.52 3.40 -9.24
N LEU A 29 8.56 3.87 -10.05
CA LEU A 29 7.37 3.12 -10.41
C LEU A 29 7.74 1.77 -11.06
N SER A 30 8.75 1.78 -11.94
CA SER A 30 9.26 0.57 -12.60
C SER A 30 9.95 -0.36 -11.59
N ALA A 31 10.75 0.19 -10.67
CA ALA A 31 11.47 -0.58 -9.65
C ALA A 31 10.50 -1.22 -8.63
N GLN A 32 9.39 -0.56 -8.32
CA GLN A 32 8.38 -1.05 -7.37
C GLN A 32 7.19 -1.75 -8.03
N LYS A 33 7.25 -2.05 -9.33
CA LYS A 33 6.15 -2.68 -10.10
C LYS A 33 5.63 -3.96 -9.44
N GLN A 34 6.53 -4.86 -9.05
CA GLN A 34 6.15 -6.13 -8.41
C GLN A 34 5.46 -5.93 -7.05
N LYS A 35 5.93 -4.98 -6.23
CA LYS A 35 5.29 -4.67 -4.95
C LYS A 35 3.91 -4.07 -5.16
N THR A 36 3.80 -3.15 -6.11
CA THR A 36 2.53 -2.54 -6.52
C THR A 36 1.52 -3.63 -6.91
N TYR A 37 1.90 -4.57 -7.77
CA TYR A 37 1.01 -5.67 -8.16
C TYR A 37 0.57 -6.54 -7.00
N ARG A 38 1.45 -6.81 -6.02
CA ARG A 38 1.04 -7.54 -4.81
C ARG A 38 -0.02 -6.78 -4.02
N GLN A 39 0.12 -5.47 -3.84
CA GLN A 39 -0.87 -4.67 -3.11
C GLN A 39 -2.20 -4.57 -3.88
N LEU A 40 -2.14 -4.42 -5.21
CA LEU A 40 -3.34 -4.43 -6.04
C LEU A 40 -4.06 -5.78 -6.00
N ARG A 41 -3.31 -6.88 -6.04
CA ARG A 41 -3.89 -8.22 -5.92
C ARG A 41 -4.49 -8.48 -4.54
N ALA A 42 -3.82 -8.04 -3.48
CA ALA A 42 -4.36 -8.11 -2.13
C ALA A 42 -5.68 -7.34 -2.02
N ALA A 43 -5.76 -6.14 -2.61
CA ALA A 43 -6.98 -5.34 -2.66
C ALA A 43 -8.13 -6.03 -3.41
N GLU A 44 -7.84 -6.80 -4.46
CA GLU A 44 -8.84 -7.61 -5.16
C GLU A 44 -9.36 -8.74 -4.25
N LEU A 45 -8.47 -9.49 -3.61
CA LEU A 45 -8.82 -10.60 -2.73
C LEU A 45 -9.62 -10.16 -1.49
N LEU A 46 -9.27 -9.02 -0.90
CA LEU A 46 -10.02 -8.45 0.23
C LEU A 46 -11.46 -8.13 -0.14
N ARG A 47 -11.69 -7.61 -1.36
CA ARG A 47 -13.04 -7.35 -1.87
C ARG A 47 -13.78 -8.62 -2.29
N GLU A 48 -13.06 -9.65 -2.69
CA GLU A 48 -13.67 -10.93 -3.07
C GLU A 48 -14.16 -11.69 -1.83
N HIS A 49 -13.42 -11.63 -0.72
CA HIS A 49 -13.63 -12.53 0.41
C HIS A 49 -14.02 -11.85 1.73
N SER A 50 -14.02 -10.52 1.81
CA SER A 50 -14.19 -9.81 3.09
C SER A 50 -15.12 -8.59 3.02
N MET A 51 -15.99 -8.52 2.02
CA MET A 51 -16.96 -7.41 1.89
C MET A 51 -18.07 -7.43 2.95
N ASP A 52 -18.42 -8.61 3.46
CA ASP A 52 -19.47 -8.78 4.47
C ASP A 52 -18.91 -8.94 5.89
N ALA A 53 -17.62 -8.65 6.09
CA ALA A 53 -16.99 -8.70 7.41
C ALA A 53 -17.34 -7.47 8.26
N ASP A 54 -17.51 -7.65 9.57
CA ASP A 54 -17.72 -6.52 10.50
C ASP A 54 -16.45 -5.65 10.65
N LEU A 55 -15.28 -6.28 10.58
CA LEU A 55 -13.97 -5.64 10.72
C LEU A 55 -12.91 -6.45 9.96
N VAL A 56 -12.08 -5.76 9.18
CA VAL A 56 -10.90 -6.33 8.53
C VAL A 56 -9.64 -5.89 9.28
N VAL A 57 -8.91 -6.84 9.84
CA VAL A 57 -7.58 -6.58 10.43
C VAL A 57 -6.53 -7.15 9.49
N MET A 58 -5.65 -6.28 8.97
CA MET A 58 -4.58 -6.71 8.06
C MET A 58 -3.23 -6.11 8.44
N THR A 59 -2.17 -6.82 8.10
CA THR A 59 -0.79 -6.34 8.29
C THR A 59 -0.54 -5.10 7.44
N LEU A 60 -0.11 -4.01 8.07
CA LEU A 60 0.32 -2.79 7.37
C LEU A 60 1.56 -3.11 6.52
N PRO A 61 1.51 -2.95 5.19
CA PRO A 61 2.70 -3.10 4.37
C PRO A 61 3.64 -1.93 4.62
N VAL A 62 4.85 -2.17 5.09
CA VAL A 62 5.81 -1.10 5.37
C VAL A 62 6.97 -1.17 4.36
N PRO A 63 7.11 -0.18 3.46
CA PRO A 63 8.28 -0.10 2.59
C PRO A 63 9.52 0.30 3.39
N ARG A 64 10.71 -0.06 2.88
CA ARG A 64 11.97 0.44 3.45
C ARG A 64 12.08 1.95 3.20
N LYS A 65 12.52 2.70 4.21
CA LYS A 65 12.71 4.15 4.13
C LYS A 65 13.66 4.49 2.98
N GLY A 66 13.29 5.48 2.17
CA GLY A 66 14.07 5.95 1.02
C GLY A 66 13.92 5.11 -0.25
N MET A 67 13.23 3.97 -0.23
CA MET A 67 12.98 3.17 -1.44
C MET A 67 11.66 3.49 -2.14
N VAL A 68 10.72 4.11 -1.42
CA VAL A 68 9.35 4.37 -1.87
C VAL A 68 8.98 5.79 -1.47
N SER A 69 8.49 6.57 -2.43
CA SER A 69 7.96 7.91 -2.25
C SER A 69 6.65 7.89 -1.46
N ALA A 70 6.35 9.00 -0.79
CA ALA A 70 5.15 9.12 0.03
C ALA A 70 3.87 8.90 -0.79
N SER A 71 3.78 9.47 -2.00
CA SER A 71 2.62 9.30 -2.88
C SER A 71 2.44 7.85 -3.33
N LEU A 72 3.51 7.15 -3.74
CA LEU A 72 3.42 5.73 -4.11
C LEU A 72 2.96 4.88 -2.92
N TYR A 73 3.53 5.10 -1.74
CA TYR A 73 3.15 4.37 -0.54
C TYR A 73 1.68 4.61 -0.15
N LEU A 74 1.24 5.87 -0.10
CA LEU A 74 -0.14 6.22 0.21
C LEU A 74 -1.12 5.71 -0.85
N SER A 75 -0.71 5.66 -2.12
CA SER A 75 -1.52 5.08 -3.21
C SER A 75 -1.81 3.59 -2.98
N TRP A 76 -0.85 2.85 -2.41
CA TRP A 76 -1.04 1.45 -2.05
C TRP A 76 -2.01 1.31 -0.88
N LEU A 77 -1.87 2.14 0.16
CA LEU A 77 -2.79 2.11 1.30
C LEU A 77 -4.22 2.43 0.89
N ASP A 78 -4.42 3.50 0.12
CA ASP A 78 -5.74 3.90 -0.37
C ASP A 78 -6.38 2.78 -1.21
N ILE A 79 -5.67 2.26 -2.22
CA ILE A 79 -6.28 1.24 -3.09
C ILE A 79 -6.58 -0.07 -2.35
N MET A 80 -5.83 -0.42 -1.30
CA MET A 80 -6.11 -1.62 -0.50
C MET A 80 -7.32 -1.46 0.38
N THR A 81 -7.51 -0.31 1.04
CA THR A 81 -8.61 -0.09 1.99
C THR A 81 -9.87 0.49 1.34
N ARG A 82 -9.78 0.94 0.09
CA ARG A 82 -10.89 1.55 -0.64
C ARG A 82 -12.04 0.56 -0.86
N ARG A 83 -13.22 0.96 -0.37
CA ARG A 83 -14.49 0.22 -0.42
C ARG A 83 -14.43 -1.12 0.31
N LEU A 84 -13.73 -1.17 1.44
CA LEU A 84 -13.83 -2.26 2.40
C LEU A 84 -14.70 -1.84 3.60
N PRO A 85 -15.18 -2.81 4.39
CA PRO A 85 -15.67 -2.56 5.74
C PRO A 85 -14.61 -1.85 6.61
N PRO A 86 -14.94 -1.44 7.85
CA PRO A 86 -13.96 -0.89 8.78
C PRO A 86 -12.68 -1.73 8.74
N THR A 87 -11.54 -1.09 8.41
CA THR A 87 -10.27 -1.77 8.18
C THR A 87 -9.20 -1.20 9.10
N LEU A 88 -8.55 -2.07 9.87
CA LEU A 88 -7.44 -1.73 10.75
C LEU A 88 -6.12 -2.28 10.18
N LEU A 89 -5.21 -1.38 9.84
CA LEU A 89 -3.86 -1.72 9.43
C LEU A 89 -2.94 -1.80 10.66
N VAL A 90 -2.39 -2.98 10.94
CA VAL A 90 -1.58 -3.22 12.14
C VAL A 90 -0.14 -3.53 11.79
N ARG A 91 0.81 -2.97 12.55
CA ARG A 91 2.23 -3.30 12.45
C ARG A 91 2.81 -3.52 13.85
N GLY A 92 3.36 -4.71 14.10
CA GLY A 92 4.15 -4.96 15.30
C GLY A 92 5.51 -4.25 15.26
N ASN A 93 6.10 -4.04 16.44
CA ASN A 93 7.45 -3.50 16.63
C ASN A 93 8.56 -4.58 16.55
N GLN A 94 8.22 -5.79 16.09
CA GLN A 94 9.12 -6.96 16.01
C GLN A 94 9.62 -7.48 17.38
N THR A 95 8.97 -7.11 18.49
CA THR A 95 9.20 -7.74 19.81
C THR A 95 8.26 -8.93 20.02
N SER A 96 8.71 -9.96 20.74
CA SER A 96 7.86 -11.12 21.05
C SER A 96 6.64 -10.71 21.86
N VAL A 97 5.46 -11.12 21.39
CA VAL A 97 4.17 -10.90 22.05
C VAL A 97 3.52 -12.20 22.54
N LEU A 98 4.14 -13.35 22.27
CA LEU A 98 3.67 -14.63 22.77
C LEU A 98 4.09 -14.78 24.22
N THR A 99 3.21 -14.35 25.13
CA THR A 99 3.22 -14.79 26.52
C THR A 99 2.26 -15.96 26.62
N PHE A 100 2.78 -17.17 26.89
CA PHE A 100 1.93 -18.29 27.27
C PHE A 100 1.24 -17.91 28.58
N TYR A 101 -0.07 -17.71 28.52
CA TYR A 101 -0.89 -17.75 29.73
C TYR A 101 -0.98 -19.22 30.12
N SER A 102 -0.13 -19.63 31.07
CA SER A 102 -0.24 -20.90 31.79
C SER A 102 -1.36 -20.83 32.81
#